data_AF-A0A6B2Q7B6-F1
#
_entry.id   AF-A0A6B2Q7B6-F1
#
_cell.length_a   1.000
_cell.length_b   1.000
_cell.length_c   1.000
_cell.angle_alpha   90.00
_cell.angle_beta   90.00
_cell.angle_gamma   90.00
#
_symmetry.space_group_name_H-M   'P 1'
#
loop_
_entity.id
_entity.type
_entity.pdbx_description
1 polymer ?
#
loop_
_entity_poly.entity_id
_entity_poly.type
_entity_poly.pdbx_seq_one_letter_code
_entity_poly.pdbx_strand_id
1 'polypeptide(L)'
;MVDAVGPNTDGVNFTVDSVTADNVINASEASGNVTVTGVLKNVPADAANTVVTVVINGQTYTATVDSTAGTWTVSVPGSDLTADADKTIDAKVTFTDAAGNSSSVNDTQTYTLDTTAPDAPVINPVNGTDPITGTAE
;
A
#
# COMPACT_ATOMS: atom_id res chain seq x y z
N MET A 1 41.34 11.02 4.38
CA MET A 1 40.43 10.80 5.52
C MET A 1 39.40 9.78 5.09
N VAL A 2 38.95 8.91 6.00
CA VAL A 2 37.81 8.02 5.73
C VAL A 2 36.54 8.86 5.87
N ASP A 3 35.61 8.70 4.93
CA ASP A 3 34.30 9.36 4.98
C ASP A 3 33.46 8.76 6.12
N ALA A 4 32.81 9.61 6.91
CA ALA A 4 32.04 9.23 8.10
C ALA A 4 30.61 9.80 8.10
N VAL A 5 30.18 10.42 6.99
CA VAL A 5 28.85 11.03 6.86
C VAL A 5 28.05 10.21 5.85
N GLY A 6 26.81 9.88 6.20
CA GLY A 6 25.91 9.19 5.28
C GLY A 6 25.44 10.08 4.13
N PRO A 7 24.83 9.50 3.08
CA PRO A 7 24.30 10.26 1.96
C PRO A 7 23.35 11.38 2.40
N ASN A 8 23.42 12.55 1.77
CA ASN A 8 22.54 13.67 2.09
C ASN A 8 21.11 13.39 1.59
N THR A 9 20.14 13.35 2.48
CA THR A 9 18.73 13.09 2.17
C THR A 9 17.90 14.35 1.89
N ASP A 10 18.50 15.54 1.95
CA ASP A 10 17.79 16.78 1.63
C ASP A 10 17.25 16.74 0.20
N GLY A 11 15.93 16.83 0.05
CA GLY A 11 15.25 16.83 -1.25
C GLY A 11 14.90 15.44 -1.80
N VAL A 12 15.20 14.35 -1.07
CA VAL A 12 14.63 13.03 -1.35
C VAL A 12 13.11 13.12 -1.31
N ASN A 13 12.46 12.65 -2.38
CA ASN A 13 11.01 12.48 -2.40
C ASN A 13 10.69 10.99 -2.26
N PHE A 14 10.25 10.61 -1.06
CA PHE A 14 9.87 9.24 -0.72
C PHE A 14 8.45 9.25 -0.19
N THR A 15 7.56 8.52 -0.85
CA THR A 15 6.15 8.40 -0.44
C THR A 15 5.67 6.96 -0.56
N VAL A 16 4.63 6.64 0.20
CA VAL A 16 3.77 5.47 0.00
C VAL A 16 2.48 5.93 -0.69
N ASP A 17 2.07 5.24 -1.75
CA ASP A 17 0.79 5.55 -2.41
C ASP A 17 -0.39 4.93 -1.64
N SER A 18 -1.62 5.33 -1.98
CA SER A 18 -2.82 4.65 -1.50
C SER A 18 -2.73 3.14 -1.69
N VAL A 19 -3.22 2.39 -0.70
CA VAL A 19 -3.24 0.93 -0.77
C VAL A 19 -4.37 0.53 -1.70
N THR A 20 -4.06 -0.12 -2.83
CA THR A 20 -5.02 -0.31 -3.95
C THR A 20 -5.52 1.03 -4.52
N ALA A 21 -6.44 0.99 -5.48
CA ALA A 21 -6.88 2.20 -6.19
C ALA A 21 -7.76 3.12 -5.33
N ASP A 22 -8.44 2.57 -4.32
CA ASP A 22 -9.43 3.28 -3.51
C ASP A 22 -9.04 3.43 -2.03
N ASN A 23 -7.83 2.98 -1.66
CA ASN A 23 -7.35 2.98 -0.28
C ASN A 23 -8.17 2.10 0.67
N VAL A 24 -8.86 1.09 0.12
CA VAL A 24 -9.68 0.13 0.85
C VAL A 24 -9.26 -1.28 0.48
N ILE A 25 -9.11 -2.14 1.50
CA ILE A 25 -8.94 -3.57 1.29
C ILE A 25 -10.30 -4.26 1.32
N ASN A 26 -10.71 -4.79 0.17
CA ASN A 26 -11.92 -5.57 0.00
C ASN A 26 -11.71 -7.08 0.25
N ALA A 27 -12.80 -7.85 0.23
CA ALA A 27 -12.75 -9.29 0.50
C ALA A 27 -11.85 -10.07 -0.49
N SER A 28 -11.80 -9.66 -1.76
CA SER A 28 -10.96 -10.30 -2.77
C SER A 28 -9.48 -10.04 -2.48
N GLU A 29 -9.13 -8.78 -2.21
CA GLU A 29 -7.77 -8.35 -1.90
C GLU A 29 -7.26 -8.98 -0.60
N ALA A 30 -8.11 -9.03 0.43
CA ALA A 30 -7.82 -9.67 1.71
C ALA A 30 -7.44 -11.15 1.56
N SER A 31 -8.00 -11.85 0.56
CA SER A 31 -7.74 -13.26 0.31
C SER A 31 -6.55 -13.54 -0.62
N GLY A 32 -6.00 -12.50 -1.25
CA GLY A 32 -4.94 -12.60 -2.26
C GLY A 32 -3.65 -11.91 -1.85
N ASN A 33 -2.92 -11.41 -2.84
CA ASN A 33 -1.77 -10.54 -2.66
C ASN A 33 -2.11 -9.13 -3.12
N VAL A 34 -1.66 -8.14 -2.36
CA VAL A 34 -1.80 -6.72 -2.68
C VAL A 34 -0.44 -6.16 -3.02
N THR A 35 -0.36 -5.34 -4.06
CA THR A 35 0.87 -4.63 -4.41
C THR A 35 0.81 -3.24 -3.78
N VAL A 36 1.73 -2.97 -2.87
CA VAL A 36 1.95 -1.64 -2.30
C VAL A 36 2.98 -0.94 -3.17
N THR A 37 2.71 0.32 -3.50
CA THR A 37 3.56 1.14 -4.36
C THR A 37 3.93 2.44 -3.66
N GLY A 38 4.93 3.11 -4.22
CA GLY A 38 5.27 4.45 -3.79
C GLY A 38 6.28 5.11 -4.72
N VAL A 39 6.58 6.37 -4.42
CA VAL A 39 7.55 7.18 -5.15
C VAL A 39 8.89 7.12 -4.44
N LEU A 40 9.97 7.03 -5.21
CA LEU A 40 11.33 7.27 -4.74
C LEU A 40 12.09 8.06 -5.80
N LYS A 41 12.24 9.36 -5.57
CA LYS A 41 12.94 10.29 -6.48
C LYS A 41 14.01 11.08 -5.72
N ASN A 42 14.93 11.64 -6.50
CA ASN A 42 16.09 12.39 -6.00
C ASN A 42 16.96 11.55 -5.05
N VAL A 43 17.24 10.29 -5.44
CA VAL A 43 18.18 9.42 -4.72
C VAL A 43 19.54 10.13 -4.63
N PRO A 44 20.17 10.20 -3.45
CA PRO A 44 21.47 10.87 -3.27
C PRO A 44 22.52 10.28 -4.22
N ALA A 45 23.31 11.14 -4.86
CA ALA A 45 24.26 10.73 -5.91
C ALA A 45 25.41 9.86 -5.40
N ASP A 46 25.73 9.96 -4.10
CA ASP A 46 26.74 9.20 -3.38
C ASP A 46 26.21 7.91 -2.74
N ALA A 47 24.92 7.61 -2.87
CA ALA A 47 24.35 6.34 -2.43
C ALA A 47 24.84 5.19 -3.33
N ALA A 48 25.68 4.32 -2.79
CA ALA A 48 26.14 3.10 -3.45
C ALA A 48 25.10 1.97 -3.38
N ASN A 49 24.26 1.99 -2.34
CA ASN A 49 23.16 1.04 -2.16
C ASN A 49 21.90 1.76 -1.65
N THR A 50 20.74 1.35 -2.15
CA THR A 50 19.41 1.87 -1.78
C THR A 50 18.48 0.72 -1.46
N VAL A 51 17.90 0.70 -0.26
CA VAL A 51 17.00 -0.36 0.19
C VAL A 51 15.72 0.26 0.73
N VAL A 52 14.57 -0.18 0.23
CA VAL A 52 13.27 0.17 0.77
C VAL A 52 12.72 -1.02 1.56
N THR A 53 12.38 -0.77 2.82
CA THR A 53 11.72 -1.73 3.72
C THR A 53 10.34 -1.22 4.10
N VAL A 54 9.37 -2.12 4.11
CA VAL A 54 7.99 -1.85 4.47
C VAL A 54 7.59 -2.76 5.63
N VAL A 55 6.97 -2.20 6.66
CA VAL A 55 6.45 -2.94 7.82
C VAL A 55 4.93 -2.89 7.82
N ILE A 56 4.31 -4.07 7.92
CA ILE A 56 2.85 -4.27 7.97
C ILE A 56 2.60 -5.43 8.92
N ASN A 57 1.69 -5.31 9.89
CA ASN A 57 1.42 -6.36 10.89
C ASN A 57 2.69 -6.81 11.64
N GLY A 58 3.64 -5.88 11.86
CA GLY A 58 4.95 -6.18 12.44
C GLY A 58 5.90 -7.00 11.54
N GLN A 59 5.47 -7.39 10.35
CA GLN A 59 6.27 -8.14 9.37
C GLN A 59 7.02 -7.19 8.45
N THR A 60 8.31 -7.45 8.21
CA THR A 60 9.15 -6.64 7.33
C THR A 60 9.22 -7.24 5.93
N TYR A 61 8.97 -6.41 4.94
CA TYR A 61 9.07 -6.72 3.52
C TYR A 61 10.13 -5.83 2.86
N THR A 62 10.96 -6.40 2.00
CA THR A 62 11.90 -5.63 1.17
C THR A 62 11.27 -5.35 -0.18
N ALA A 63 11.17 -4.07 -0.54
CA ALA A 63 10.59 -3.64 -1.80
C ALA A 63 11.61 -3.70 -2.96
N THR A 64 11.08 -3.79 -4.17
CA THR A 64 11.84 -3.63 -5.41
C THR A 64 11.82 -2.17 -5.83
N VAL A 65 12.99 -1.56 -6.02
CA VAL A 65 13.13 -0.17 -6.47
C VAL A 65 13.33 -0.14 -7.98
N ASP A 66 12.50 0.64 -8.68
CA ASP A 66 12.72 1.02 -10.07
C ASP A 66 13.23 2.46 -10.12
N SER A 67 14.56 2.60 -10.20
CA SER A 67 15.21 3.91 -10.25
C SER A 67 14.92 4.68 -11.53
N THR A 68 14.53 4.01 -12.62
CA THR A 68 14.23 4.67 -13.90
C THR A 68 12.84 5.30 -13.84
N ALA A 69 11.87 4.56 -13.31
CA ALA A 69 10.52 5.08 -13.10
C ALA A 69 10.44 6.05 -11.90
N GLY A 70 11.38 5.93 -10.95
CA GLY A 70 11.37 6.68 -9.70
C GLY A 70 10.28 6.17 -8.75
N THR A 71 10.07 4.86 -8.72
CA THR A 71 9.04 4.18 -7.94
C THR A 71 9.62 2.96 -7.21
N TRP A 72 8.86 2.44 -6.26
CA TRP A 72 9.14 1.16 -5.62
C TRP A 72 7.85 0.37 -5.46
N THR A 73 7.97 -0.95 -5.41
CA THR A 73 6.83 -1.86 -5.24
C THR A 73 7.16 -3.01 -4.30
N VAL A 74 6.16 -3.47 -3.57
CA VAL A 74 6.25 -4.69 -2.75
C VAL A 74 4.94 -5.45 -2.78
N SER A 75 5.00 -6.77 -2.97
CA SER A 75 3.84 -7.64 -2.91
C SER A 75 3.70 -8.19 -1.51
N VAL A 76 2.55 -7.99 -0.89
CA VAL A 76 2.25 -8.42 0.48
C VAL A 76 0.99 -9.29 0.51
N PRO A 77 0.90 -10.29 1.39
CA PRO A 77 -0.35 -11.03 1.58
C PRO A 77 -1.45 -10.11 2.10
N GLY A 78 -2.64 -10.19 1.51
CA GLY A 78 -3.82 -9.47 1.98
C GLY A 78 -4.17 -9.82 3.44
N SER A 79 -3.87 -11.05 3.87
CA SER A 79 -4.05 -11.49 5.25
C SER A 79 -3.25 -10.65 6.25
N ASP A 80 -2.04 -10.19 5.89
CA ASP A 80 -1.26 -9.34 6.78
C ASP A 80 -1.86 -7.94 6.87
N LEU A 81 -2.34 -7.38 5.76
CA LEU A 81 -3.08 -6.10 5.78
C LEU A 81 -4.36 -6.20 6.62
N THR A 82 -5.03 -7.36 6.63
CA THR A 82 -6.20 -7.55 7.49
C THR A 82 -5.85 -7.67 8.98
N ALA A 83 -4.74 -8.34 9.28
CA ALA A 83 -4.28 -8.58 10.65
C ALA A 83 -3.60 -7.37 11.28
N ASP A 84 -3.09 -6.45 10.46
CA ASP A 84 -2.37 -5.25 10.84
C ASP A 84 -3.20 -4.33 11.75
N ALA A 85 -2.89 -4.25 13.04
CA ALA A 85 -3.83 -3.71 14.03
C ALA A 85 -4.19 -2.24 13.83
N ASP A 86 -3.23 -1.42 13.39
CA ASP A 86 -3.39 0.04 13.21
C ASP A 86 -3.66 0.44 11.75
N LYS A 87 -3.68 -0.53 10.83
CA LYS A 87 -3.96 -0.33 9.40
C LYS A 87 -3.05 0.74 8.78
N THR A 88 -1.76 0.66 9.12
CA THR A 88 -0.72 1.60 8.71
C THR A 88 0.42 0.85 8.03
N ILE A 89 0.79 1.31 6.84
CA ILE A 89 2.02 0.88 6.16
C ILE A 89 3.15 1.81 6.61
N ASP A 90 4.15 1.26 7.30
CA ASP A 90 5.37 1.97 7.66
C ASP A 90 6.46 1.68 6.63
N ALA A 91 6.82 2.67 5.81
CA ALA A 91 7.88 2.52 4.82
C ALA A 91 9.12 3.32 5.21
N LYS A 92 10.30 2.75 4.92
CA LYS A 92 11.60 3.38 5.14
C LYS A 92 12.52 3.09 3.97
N VAL A 93 13.13 4.13 3.42
CA VAL A 93 14.26 4.01 2.49
C VAL A 93 15.56 4.27 3.25
N THR A 94 16.56 3.41 3.03
CA THR A 94 17.91 3.55 3.56
C THR A 94 18.90 3.67 2.40
N PHE A 95 19.70 4.73 2.42
CA PHE A 95 20.79 4.97 1.49
C PHE A 95 22.11 4.66 2.19
N THR A 96 23.01 3.92 1.56
CA THR A 96 24.33 3.60 2.09
C THR A 96 25.39 3.97 1.06
N ASP A 97 26.40 4.72 1.47
CA ASP A 97 27.52 5.10 0.60
C ASP A 97 28.54 3.95 0.43
N ALA A 98 29.60 4.17 -0.34
CA ALA A 98 30.65 3.17 -0.55
C ALA A 98 31.56 2.95 0.68
N ALA A 99 31.55 3.87 1.65
CA ALA A 99 32.30 3.77 2.90
C ALA A 99 31.52 3.01 4.00
N GLY A 100 30.23 2.74 3.78
CA GLY A 100 29.34 2.03 4.70
C GLY A 100 28.52 2.96 5.61
N ASN A 101 28.52 4.27 5.40
CA ASN A 101 27.70 5.21 6.16
C ASN A 101 26.27 5.24 5.59
N SER A 102 25.27 5.40 6.46
CA SER A 102 23.86 5.36 6.05
C SER A 102 23.04 6.55 6.54
N SER A 103 22.05 6.92 5.72
CA SER A 103 20.98 7.86 6.05
C SER A 103 19.63 7.26 5.66
N SER A 104 18.52 7.76 6.20
CA SER A 104 17.20 7.22 5.92
C SER A 104 16.11 8.28 5.86
N VAL A 105 15.05 7.99 5.09
CA VAL A 105 13.80 8.75 5.04
C VAL A 105 12.66 7.76 5.25
N ASN A 106 11.61 8.19 5.95
CA ASN A 106 10.43 7.39 6.24
C ASN A 106 9.17 8.06 5.73
N ASP A 107 8.15 7.26 5.44
CA ASP A 107 6.79 7.71 5.16
C ASP A 107 5.78 6.65 5.64
N THR A 108 4.54 7.08 5.86
CA THR A 108 3.47 6.20 6.37
C THR A 108 2.17 6.40 5.61
N GLN A 109 1.46 5.32 5.30
CA GLN A 109 0.13 5.37 4.66
C GLN A 109 -0.89 4.53 5.43
N THR A 110 -2.00 5.15 5.81
CA THR A 110 -3.13 4.44 6.44
C THR A 110 -4.15 3.97 5.40
N TYR A 111 -4.81 2.85 5.65
CA TYR A 111 -5.88 2.31 4.79
C TYR A 111 -7.07 1.80 5.62
N THR A 112 -8.18 1.47 4.96
CA THR A 112 -9.36 0.90 5.63
C THR A 112 -9.70 -0.48 5.07
N LEU A 113 -10.61 -1.18 5.73
CA LEU A 113 -11.13 -2.47 5.29
C LEU A 113 -12.62 -2.38 5.01
N ASP A 114 -13.03 -2.96 3.89
CA ASP A 114 -14.43 -3.27 3.62
C ASP A 114 -14.56 -4.65 2.99
N THR A 115 -14.61 -5.67 3.84
CA THR A 115 -14.77 -7.07 3.41
C THR A 115 -16.23 -7.53 3.43
N THR A 116 -17.17 -6.62 3.69
CA THR A 116 -18.58 -6.97 3.86
C THR A 116 -19.28 -6.99 2.50
N ALA A 117 -19.89 -8.11 2.14
CA ALA A 117 -20.72 -8.18 0.94
C ALA A 117 -22.03 -7.38 1.16
N PRO A 118 -22.58 -6.73 0.12
CA PRO A 118 -23.90 -6.13 0.19
C PRO A 118 -24.98 -7.15 0.57
N ASP A 119 -26.05 -6.68 1.21
CA ASP A 119 -27.22 -7.50 1.49
C ASP A 119 -27.86 -8.02 0.18
N ALA A 120 -28.38 -9.24 0.24
CA ALA A 120 -29.14 -9.79 -0.89
C ALA A 120 -30.38 -8.91 -1.16
N PRO A 121 -30.73 -8.66 -2.45
CA PRO A 121 -31.92 -7.89 -2.78
C PRO A 121 -33.16 -8.56 -2.21
N VAL A 122 -34.01 -7.77 -1.56
CA VAL A 122 -35.30 -8.24 -1.08
C VAL A 122 -36.26 -8.21 -2.26
N ILE A 123 -36.71 -9.40 -2.69
CA ILE A 123 -37.87 -9.51 -3.57
C ILE A 123 -39.10 -9.65 -2.67
N ASN A 124 -39.95 -8.63 -2.64
CA ASN A 124 -41.28 -8.76 -2.07
C ASN A 124 -42.05 -9.78 -2.93
N PRO A 125 -42.61 -10.85 -2.35
CA PRO A 125 -43.45 -11.77 -3.11
C PRO A 125 -44.66 -11.00 -3.66
N VAL A 126 -44.93 -11.14 -4.95
CA VAL A 126 -46.26 -10.83 -5.51
C VAL A 126 -47.21 -11.85 -4.90
N ASN A 127 -47.89 -11.48 -3.82
CA ASN A 127 -48.69 -12.40 -3.01
C ASN A 127 -50.03 -12.80 -3.67
N GLY A 128 -50.22 -12.51 -4.97
CA GLY A 128 -51.45 -12.80 -5.71
C GLY A 128 -52.70 -12.07 -5.20
N THR A 129 -52.59 -11.31 -4.11
CA THR A 129 -53.66 -10.47 -3.54
C THR A 129 -53.50 -9.00 -3.88
N ASP A 130 -52.35 -8.62 -4.46
CA ASP A 130 -52.14 -7.28 -4.97
C ASP A 130 -52.85 -7.15 -6.33
N PRO A 131 -53.93 -6.35 -6.45
CA PRO A 131 -54.71 -6.30 -7.68
C PRO A 131 -53.89 -5.65 -8.80
N ILE A 132 -53.46 -6.45 -9.78
CA ILE A 132 -53.05 -5.92 -11.10
C ILE A 132 -54.34 -5.63 -11.87
N THR A 133 -55.00 -4.51 -11.59
CA THR A 133 -56.16 -4.06 -12.38
C THR A 133 -55.66 -3.24 -13.58
N GLY A 134 -55.53 -3.90 -14.73
CA GLY A 134 -55.54 -3.25 -16.03
C GLY A 134 -56.95 -3.34 -16.60
N THR A 135 -57.58 -2.21 -16.93
CA THR A 135 -58.74 -2.21 -17.81
C THR A 135 -58.24 -2.41 -19.24
N ALA A 136 -58.63 -3.51 -19.89
CA ALA A 136 -58.46 -3.63 -21.34
C ALA A 136 -59.39 -2.62 -22.04
N GLU A 137 -58.88 -1.95 -23.07
CA GLU A 137 -59.69 -1.18 -24.03
C GLU A 137 -60.54 -2.10 -24.92
#